data_AF-A0A510IAD9-F1
#
_entry.id   AF-A0A510IAD9-F1
#
_cell.length_a   1.000
_cell.length_b   1.000
_cell.length_c   1.000
_cell.angle_alpha   90.00
_cell.angle_beta   90.00
_cell.angle_gamma   90.00
#
_symmetry.space_group_name_H-M   'P 1'
#
loop_
_entity.id
_entity.type
_entity.pdbx_description
1 polymer ?
#
loop_
_entity_poly.entity_id
_entity_poly.type
_entity_poly.pdbx_seq_one_letter_code
_entity_poly.pdbx_strand_id
1 'polypeptide(L)'
;MKPHKPGLWHTITSFIFAVITSVLIGSSAFATPADGVFELEANANAVDDSGAGAPDDWGTPPLAGSAQVFSFEDDTATPDTIFTGGKKDIQDIPQLGWKTGTVLDKGDILHAYAAAYIINNELVLTFGADRFGNSGDAFLGFWFYQDSVGTNPDGTFSGQHVAGDLLIQVNYLQSANAGPEILVLEWDTSCKKAASNNPQDGECAAANLRLKVRSNALCAPGNQLVCASTNTSDATSPWPYTPKDGVDDVFPPETFFEGGVNITQLLQADTCFSAFAAETRASSSITAQLKDFVVGDFELCSVDITKTCNQAQVNDTEDGYVYTYSGDVINDGVGTLYDVVVEDLEAGTIHSLGSIPSGQSASYSGSFESTSNGLTNTVRVTAAATPGGQATITDTASDPCESLSLSPMISVNKSCTSGFKQTASGIIAEVSFSGMVCNTTPDLTLVNVSVVDDSGTPSDTADDVVVLSNVVLGPPGSGNECEPYSGSYIPTAFSNSETQSFRDTVTAVGFLKIDGTQATNTASADCDICPVPTD
;
A
#
# COMPACT_ATOMS: atom_id res chain seq x y z
N MET A 1 23.57 -17.89 -98.96
CA MET A 1 22.16 -17.62 -98.61
C MET A 1 21.81 -18.46 -97.37
N LYS A 2 21.34 -17.79 -96.32
CA LYS A 2 20.64 -18.34 -95.12
C LYS A 2 19.34 -19.08 -95.54
N PRO A 3 18.56 -19.76 -94.66
CA PRO A 3 18.83 -20.25 -93.29
C PRO A 3 18.12 -21.59 -92.86
N HIS A 4 18.41 -21.99 -91.62
CA HIS A 4 17.54 -22.46 -90.49
C HIS A 4 16.91 -23.89 -90.35
N LYS A 5 17.41 -24.55 -89.28
CA LYS A 5 16.89 -25.50 -88.26
C LYS A 5 15.45 -26.08 -88.34
N PRO A 6 15.27 -27.36 -87.94
CA PRO A 6 13.99 -27.89 -87.47
C PRO A 6 13.97 -28.14 -85.94
N GLY A 7 12.75 -28.17 -85.39
CA GLY A 7 12.43 -28.38 -83.99
C GLY A 7 11.89 -29.77 -83.64
N LEU A 8 11.86 -29.95 -82.32
CA LEU A 8 11.29 -30.94 -81.42
C LEU A 8 9.94 -31.61 -81.81
N TRP A 9 9.83 -32.94 -81.63
CA TRP A 9 9.15 -33.62 -80.49
C TRP A 9 8.99 -35.14 -80.75
N HIS A 10 9.19 -35.94 -79.70
CA HIS A 10 8.79 -37.34 -79.59
C HIS A 10 8.21 -37.59 -78.20
N THR A 11 7.38 -38.62 -78.15
CA THR A 11 6.29 -38.92 -77.24
C THR A 11 6.64 -40.03 -76.23
N ILE A 12 5.76 -40.14 -75.20
CA ILE A 12 5.30 -41.39 -74.51
C ILE A 12 5.94 -41.83 -73.17
N THR A 13 5.14 -41.60 -72.11
CA THR A 13 4.79 -42.40 -70.91
C THR A 13 5.84 -43.08 -70.01
N SER A 14 5.75 -42.82 -68.69
CA SER A 14 5.56 -43.86 -67.66
C SER A 14 5.33 -43.28 -66.26
N PHE A 15 4.40 -43.90 -65.54
CA PHE A 15 4.10 -43.71 -64.11
C PHE A 15 5.31 -44.07 -63.22
N ILE A 16 5.68 -43.18 -62.30
CA ILE A 16 6.49 -43.50 -61.12
C ILE A 16 5.80 -42.89 -59.90
N PHE A 17 5.51 -43.75 -58.93
CA PHE A 17 5.09 -43.44 -57.57
C PHE A 17 6.17 -42.56 -56.90
N ALA A 18 5.84 -41.30 -56.58
CA ALA A 18 6.63 -40.48 -55.68
C ALA A 18 5.89 -40.43 -54.33
N VAL A 19 6.43 -41.15 -53.35
CA VAL A 19 6.06 -41.02 -51.94
C VAL A 19 6.48 -39.61 -51.51
N ILE A 20 5.51 -38.71 -51.35
CA ILE A 20 5.73 -37.43 -50.67
C ILE A 20 5.93 -37.75 -49.20
N THR A 21 7.19 -37.87 -48.79
CA THR A 21 7.55 -37.82 -47.38
C THR A 21 7.48 -36.33 -47.03
N SER A 22 6.34 -35.93 -46.46
CA SER A 22 6.17 -34.62 -45.83
C SER A 22 7.18 -34.54 -44.69
N VAL A 23 8.36 -33.97 -44.96
CA VAL A 23 9.21 -33.47 -43.89
C VAL A 23 8.48 -32.23 -43.38
N LEU A 24 7.62 -32.44 -42.39
CA LEU A 24 7.28 -31.41 -41.41
C LEU A 24 8.60 -31.05 -40.73
N ILE A 25 9.32 -30.09 -41.30
CA ILE A 25 10.20 -29.27 -40.50
C ILE A 25 9.22 -28.53 -39.60
N GLY A 26 9.06 -29.01 -38.37
CA GLY A 26 8.49 -28.18 -37.32
C GLY A 26 9.41 -26.97 -37.25
N SER A 27 8.98 -25.87 -37.89
CA SER A 27 9.48 -24.56 -37.54
C SER A 27 9.11 -24.38 -36.08
N SER A 28 10.08 -24.64 -35.21
CA SER A 28 10.10 -24.04 -33.89
C SER A 28 10.16 -22.54 -34.14
N ALA A 29 8.99 -21.91 -34.30
CA ALA A 29 8.86 -20.48 -34.23
C ALA A 29 9.21 -20.12 -32.79
N PHE A 30 10.32 -19.41 -32.62
CA PHE A 30 10.73 -18.86 -31.34
C PHE A 30 10.43 -17.36 -31.36
N ALA A 31 10.36 -16.81 -30.16
CA ALA A 31 9.64 -15.65 -29.65
C ALA A 31 10.27 -14.25 -29.77
N THR A 32 9.48 -13.19 -29.99
CA THR A 32 9.78 -11.78 -29.58
C THR A 32 10.03 -11.70 -28.05
N PRO A 33 10.56 -10.59 -27.48
CA PRO A 33 10.77 -10.48 -26.03
C PRO A 33 9.53 -10.83 -25.20
N ALA A 34 8.32 -10.56 -25.74
CA ALA A 34 7.04 -10.77 -25.08
C ALA A 34 6.17 -11.90 -25.68
N ASP A 35 6.75 -12.81 -26.47
CA ASP A 35 5.98 -13.79 -27.26
C ASP A 35 4.98 -14.62 -26.45
N GLY A 36 3.81 -14.78 -27.04
CA GLY A 36 2.70 -15.53 -26.45
C GLY A 36 2.05 -14.85 -25.24
N VAL A 37 2.53 -13.68 -24.82
CA VAL A 37 2.00 -12.92 -23.68
C VAL A 37 1.64 -11.48 -24.05
N PHE A 38 2.43 -10.82 -24.91
CA PHE A 38 2.10 -9.52 -25.51
C PHE A 38 2.37 -9.51 -27.03
N GLU A 39 1.48 -8.89 -27.79
CA GLU A 39 1.59 -8.73 -29.23
C GLU A 39 2.56 -7.60 -29.56
N LEU A 40 3.79 -7.98 -29.93
CA LEU A 40 4.74 -7.06 -30.55
C LEU A 40 4.96 -7.51 -31.98
N GLU A 41 4.71 -6.62 -32.93
CA GLU A 41 4.71 -6.97 -34.35
C GLU A 41 5.52 -6.00 -35.21
N ALA A 42 5.87 -6.45 -36.41
CA ALA A 42 6.76 -5.68 -37.28
C ALA A 42 6.07 -4.43 -37.85
N ASN A 43 4.74 -4.44 -37.91
CA ASN A 43 3.90 -3.36 -38.42
C ASN A 43 3.14 -2.61 -37.32
N ALA A 44 3.57 -2.77 -36.05
CA ALA A 44 3.04 -2.18 -34.81
C ALA A 44 1.60 -1.70 -34.91
N ASN A 45 0.71 -2.37 -34.21
CA ASN A 45 -0.67 -1.96 -34.06
C ASN A 45 -1.03 -2.06 -32.57
N ALA A 46 -2.10 -1.37 -32.16
CA ALA A 46 -2.49 -1.26 -30.76
C ALA A 46 -3.74 -2.12 -30.43
N VAL A 47 -4.22 -2.93 -31.37
CA VAL A 47 -5.48 -3.65 -31.28
C VAL A 47 -5.23 -5.15 -31.46
N ASP A 48 -5.64 -5.95 -30.46
CA ASP A 48 -5.63 -7.42 -30.52
C ASP A 48 -6.30 -7.91 -31.82
N ASP A 49 -5.49 -8.44 -32.73
CA ASP A 49 -5.91 -8.95 -34.03
C ASP A 49 -5.76 -10.49 -34.14
N SER A 50 -5.34 -11.15 -33.06
CA SER A 50 -5.07 -12.58 -33.00
C SER A 50 -6.21 -13.41 -32.42
N GLY A 51 -7.18 -12.78 -31.74
CA GLY A 51 -8.49 -13.33 -31.40
C GLY A 51 -8.65 -13.83 -29.96
N ALA A 52 -9.84 -14.34 -29.60
CA ALA A 52 -10.18 -14.62 -28.19
C ALA A 52 -9.24 -15.65 -27.51
N GLY A 53 -8.57 -15.23 -26.43
CA GLY A 53 -7.64 -16.06 -25.63
C GLY A 53 -6.18 -15.97 -26.09
N ALA A 54 -5.85 -14.94 -26.87
CA ALA A 54 -4.52 -14.66 -27.42
C ALA A 54 -3.74 -13.63 -26.55
N PRO A 55 -2.49 -13.28 -26.91
CA PRO A 55 -1.64 -12.39 -26.10
C PRO A 55 -2.27 -11.00 -25.88
N ASP A 56 -1.87 -10.31 -24.81
CA ASP A 56 -2.28 -8.92 -24.56
C ASP A 56 -1.78 -8.00 -25.71
N ASP A 57 -2.47 -6.89 -25.97
CA ASP A 57 -2.00 -5.79 -26.81
C ASP A 57 -2.36 -4.46 -26.10
N TRP A 58 -1.89 -3.31 -26.54
CA TRP A 58 -2.06 -2.01 -25.88
C TRP A 58 -3.52 -1.60 -25.64
N GLY A 59 -4.47 -2.11 -26.44
CA GLY A 59 -5.91 -1.92 -26.23
C GLY A 59 -6.55 -2.84 -25.16
N THR A 60 -5.79 -3.80 -24.61
CA THR A 60 -6.27 -4.83 -23.68
C THR A 60 -6.05 -4.38 -22.21
N PRO A 61 -4.81 -4.19 -21.71
CA PRO A 61 -4.56 -3.53 -20.42
C PRO A 61 -5.06 -2.06 -20.43
N PRO A 62 -5.48 -1.50 -19.28
CA PRO A 62 -5.49 -2.09 -17.94
C PRO A 62 -6.78 -2.86 -17.61
N LEU A 63 -7.77 -2.89 -18.50
CA LEU A 63 -9.14 -3.31 -18.18
C LEU A 63 -9.39 -4.82 -18.32
N ALA A 64 -8.55 -5.52 -19.08
CA ALA A 64 -8.43 -6.97 -19.13
C ALA A 64 -7.00 -7.31 -19.59
N GLY A 65 -6.32 -8.31 -19.02
CA GLY A 65 -4.96 -8.67 -19.44
C GLY A 65 -4.17 -9.43 -18.38
N SER A 66 -2.93 -9.79 -18.70
CA SER A 66 -2.01 -10.55 -17.84
C SER A 66 -0.79 -9.76 -17.36
N ALA A 67 -0.72 -8.47 -17.73
CA ALA A 67 0.31 -7.54 -17.24
C ALA A 67 0.35 -7.54 -15.72
N GLN A 68 1.57 -7.57 -15.16
CA GLN A 68 1.78 -7.39 -13.73
C GLN A 68 1.61 -5.93 -13.31
N VAL A 69 2.12 -5.03 -14.15
CA VAL A 69 2.03 -3.57 -14.00
C VAL A 69 1.77 -3.00 -15.39
N PHE A 70 0.94 -1.96 -15.46
CA PHE A 70 0.66 -1.21 -16.67
C PHE A 70 0.61 0.28 -16.35
N SER A 71 1.32 1.09 -17.13
CA SER A 71 1.28 2.56 -17.10
C SER A 71 0.82 3.06 -18.46
N PHE A 72 -0.08 4.03 -18.44
CA PHE A 72 -0.56 4.74 -19.62
C PHE A 72 -0.74 6.20 -19.25
N GLU A 73 0.08 7.05 -19.86
CA GLU A 73 0.14 8.47 -19.56
C GLU A 73 -0.36 9.29 -20.75
N ASP A 74 -1.22 10.26 -20.46
CA ASP A 74 -1.80 11.22 -21.42
C ASP A 74 -1.01 12.54 -21.37
N ASP A 75 -0.54 12.97 -22.54
CA ASP A 75 0.26 14.18 -22.75
C ASP A 75 -0.41 15.12 -23.77
N THR A 76 -1.74 15.04 -23.93
CA THR A 76 -2.49 15.85 -24.90
C THR A 76 -2.72 17.31 -24.46
N ALA A 77 -2.04 17.77 -23.42
CA ALA A 77 -2.23 19.10 -22.85
C ALA A 77 -1.73 20.22 -23.79
N THR A 78 -2.49 21.31 -23.89
CA THR A 78 -2.07 22.49 -24.68
C THR A 78 -2.20 23.78 -23.86
N PRO A 79 -1.11 24.53 -23.58
CA PRO A 79 0.28 24.25 -23.94
C PRO A 79 0.87 23.06 -23.16
N ASP A 80 1.80 22.39 -23.82
CA ASP A 80 2.37 21.09 -23.46
C ASP A 80 3.53 21.20 -22.44
N THR A 81 3.82 20.13 -21.68
CA THR A 81 4.87 20.01 -20.67
C THR A 81 6.20 19.55 -21.24
N ILE A 82 7.06 20.52 -21.57
CA ILE A 82 8.35 20.22 -22.22
C ILE A 82 9.55 20.43 -21.29
N PHE A 83 10.67 19.80 -21.62
CA PHE A 83 11.95 20.10 -20.98
C PHE A 83 12.40 21.55 -21.23
N THR A 84 13.07 22.12 -20.23
CA THR A 84 13.79 23.38 -20.39
C THR A 84 15.01 23.23 -21.31
N GLY A 85 15.52 24.35 -21.81
CA GLY A 85 16.61 24.33 -22.79
C GLY A 85 17.90 23.69 -22.24
N GLY A 86 18.51 22.81 -23.03
CA GLY A 86 19.84 22.24 -22.75
C GLY A 86 19.85 20.99 -21.86
N LYS A 87 18.69 20.45 -21.49
CA LYS A 87 18.57 19.18 -20.75
C LYS A 87 18.94 17.97 -21.60
N LYS A 88 19.50 16.93 -20.97
CA LYS A 88 20.08 15.73 -21.62
C LYS A 88 19.98 14.51 -20.70
N ASP A 89 19.94 13.33 -21.31
CA ASP A 89 19.87 11.99 -20.68
C ASP A 89 21.07 11.70 -19.74
N ILE A 90 22.16 12.45 -19.87
CA ILE A 90 23.38 12.29 -19.04
C ILE A 90 23.30 13.02 -17.69
N GLN A 91 22.25 13.80 -17.48
CA GLN A 91 22.07 14.63 -16.28
C GLN A 91 21.20 13.91 -15.27
N ASP A 92 21.47 14.14 -14.00
CA ASP A 92 20.65 13.57 -12.92
C ASP A 92 19.26 14.23 -12.88
N ILE A 93 18.25 13.54 -12.34
CA ILE A 93 16.86 14.03 -12.28
C ILE A 93 16.76 15.41 -11.60
N PRO A 94 17.44 15.70 -10.46
CA PRO A 94 17.42 17.03 -9.84
C PRO A 94 18.06 18.14 -10.70
N GLN A 95 18.81 17.77 -11.75
CA GLN A 95 19.40 18.70 -12.71
C GLN A 95 18.50 18.95 -13.91
N LEU A 96 17.42 18.19 -14.08
CA LEU A 96 16.40 18.41 -15.10
C LEU A 96 15.50 19.58 -14.70
N GLY A 97 14.53 19.89 -15.56
CA GLY A 97 13.56 20.95 -15.30
C GLY A 97 12.65 21.15 -16.49
N TRP A 98 11.39 21.44 -16.22
CA TRP A 98 10.32 21.49 -17.21
C TRP A 98 9.64 22.86 -17.23
N LYS A 99 8.86 23.12 -18.27
CA LYS A 99 8.01 24.30 -18.43
C LYS A 99 6.86 23.98 -19.37
N THR A 100 5.81 24.80 -19.36
CA THR A 100 4.82 24.74 -20.43
C THR A 100 5.34 25.42 -21.70
N GLY A 101 5.03 24.84 -22.86
CA GLY A 101 5.58 25.31 -24.13
C GLY A 101 4.93 24.70 -25.37
N THR A 102 5.66 24.79 -26.47
CA THR A 102 5.30 24.16 -27.74
C THR A 102 6.52 23.38 -28.20
N VAL A 103 6.32 22.11 -28.47
CA VAL A 103 7.29 21.21 -29.07
C VAL A 103 7.11 21.20 -30.60
N LEU A 104 8.08 20.64 -31.32
CA LEU A 104 7.91 20.40 -32.75
C LEU A 104 6.98 19.19 -32.92
N ASP A 105 5.97 19.31 -33.79
CA ASP A 105 4.94 18.28 -34.00
C ASP A 105 5.48 16.85 -34.16
N LYS A 106 6.68 16.69 -34.72
CA LYS A 106 7.31 15.38 -34.95
C LYS A 106 7.89 14.68 -33.72
N GLY A 107 8.02 15.41 -32.62
CA GLY A 107 8.54 14.94 -31.35
C GLY A 107 7.64 15.34 -30.19
N ASP A 108 6.38 15.63 -30.50
CA ASP A 108 5.28 15.91 -29.59
C ASP A 108 4.62 14.56 -29.24
N ILE A 109 4.80 14.10 -28.01
CA ILE A 109 4.21 12.86 -27.48
C ILE A 109 2.78 13.19 -27.13
N LEU A 110 1.83 12.32 -27.51
CA LEU A 110 0.45 12.46 -27.04
C LEU A 110 0.13 11.44 -25.98
N HIS A 111 0.69 10.24 -26.07
CA HIS A 111 0.58 9.22 -25.03
C HIS A 111 1.86 8.40 -24.94
N ALA A 112 2.14 7.89 -23.75
CA ALA A 112 3.18 6.90 -23.53
C ALA A 112 2.66 5.76 -22.67
N TYR A 113 3.23 4.58 -22.86
CA TYR A 113 2.73 3.37 -22.22
C TYR A 113 3.83 2.36 -21.97
N ALA A 114 3.68 1.61 -20.89
CA ALA A 114 4.59 0.54 -20.52
C ALA A 114 3.84 -0.57 -19.79
N ALA A 115 4.28 -1.81 -19.97
CA ALA A 115 3.74 -2.96 -19.26
C ALA A 115 4.84 -3.92 -18.83
N ALA A 116 4.63 -4.62 -17.72
CA ALA A 116 5.54 -5.62 -17.20
C ALA A 116 4.93 -7.00 -17.24
N TYR A 117 5.72 -7.98 -17.71
CA TYR A 117 5.33 -9.37 -17.83
C TYR A 117 6.38 -10.28 -17.21
N ILE A 118 5.93 -11.39 -16.62
CA ILE A 118 6.81 -12.49 -16.21
C ILE A 118 6.61 -13.62 -17.21
N ILE A 119 7.62 -13.84 -18.07
CA ILE A 119 7.58 -14.82 -19.14
C ILE A 119 8.70 -15.82 -18.91
N ASN A 120 8.36 -17.09 -18.70
CA ASN A 120 9.33 -18.14 -18.35
C ASN A 120 10.24 -17.77 -17.16
N ASN A 121 9.69 -17.13 -16.13
CA ASN A 121 10.40 -16.61 -14.95
C ASN A 121 11.39 -15.46 -15.25
N GLU A 122 11.26 -14.79 -16.39
CA GLU A 122 12.04 -13.60 -16.75
C GLU A 122 11.13 -12.36 -16.79
N LEU A 123 11.61 -11.25 -16.23
CA LEU A 123 10.97 -9.95 -16.32
C LEU A 123 11.18 -9.38 -17.73
N VAL A 124 10.07 -9.13 -18.40
CA VAL A 124 10.00 -8.50 -19.71
C VAL A 124 9.21 -7.21 -19.57
N LEU A 125 9.75 -6.13 -20.11
CA LEU A 125 9.05 -4.86 -20.21
C LEU A 125 8.67 -4.61 -21.66
N THR A 126 7.41 -4.28 -21.90
CA THR A 126 6.98 -3.64 -23.14
C THR A 126 6.85 -2.15 -22.90
N PHE A 127 7.10 -1.36 -23.93
CA PHE A 127 7.09 0.09 -23.86
C PHE A 127 6.67 0.68 -25.20
N GLY A 128 6.17 1.90 -25.18
CA GLY A 128 5.85 2.61 -26.40
C GLY A 128 5.32 4.00 -26.16
N ALA A 129 5.08 4.70 -27.26
CA ALA A 129 4.50 6.04 -27.28
C ALA A 129 3.88 6.31 -28.65
N ASP A 130 2.93 7.24 -28.68
CA ASP A 130 2.45 7.84 -29.92
C ASP A 130 2.75 9.34 -29.99
N ARG A 131 2.86 9.84 -31.22
CA ARG A 131 3.24 11.24 -31.50
C ARG A 131 2.22 11.99 -32.35
N PHE A 132 2.18 13.30 -32.20
CA PHE A 132 1.25 14.18 -32.93
C PHE A 132 1.48 14.20 -34.45
N GLY A 133 2.74 14.20 -34.91
CA GLY A 133 3.07 14.28 -36.33
C GLY A 133 4.19 13.35 -36.77
N ASN A 134 4.15 12.92 -38.05
CA ASN A 134 5.10 11.92 -38.59
C ASN A 134 6.17 12.49 -39.54
N SER A 135 6.42 13.80 -39.54
CA SER A 135 7.37 14.39 -40.51
C SER A 135 8.82 14.33 -40.03
N GLY A 136 9.65 13.51 -40.68
CA GLY A 136 11.07 13.36 -40.38
C GLY A 136 11.38 12.29 -39.32
N ASP A 137 12.68 12.09 -39.08
CA ASP A 137 13.20 11.12 -38.10
C ASP A 137 12.59 11.30 -36.70
N ALA A 138 12.36 10.17 -36.02
CA ALA A 138 11.89 10.07 -34.64
C ALA A 138 13.02 9.58 -33.72
N PHE A 139 13.22 10.28 -32.60
CA PHE A 139 14.24 9.96 -31.60
C PHE A 139 13.58 9.88 -30.24
N LEU A 140 13.23 8.65 -29.84
CA LEU A 140 12.52 8.35 -28.59
C LEU A 140 13.52 7.86 -27.53
N GLY A 141 13.16 8.06 -26.27
CA GLY A 141 13.81 7.50 -25.10
C GLY A 141 12.73 7.00 -24.14
N PHE A 142 12.97 5.85 -23.52
CA PHE A 142 12.09 5.25 -22.51
C PHE A 142 12.91 4.96 -21.27
N TRP A 143 12.61 5.65 -20.18
CA TRP A 143 13.25 5.48 -18.90
C TRP A 143 12.43 4.59 -17.98
N PHE A 144 13.12 3.71 -17.26
CA PHE A 144 12.61 2.97 -16.12
C PHE A 144 13.48 3.29 -14.91
N TYR A 145 12.89 3.97 -13.93
CA TYR A 145 13.57 4.49 -12.74
C TYR A 145 13.29 3.61 -11.54
N GLN A 146 14.31 3.32 -10.73
CA GLN A 146 14.13 2.62 -9.45
C GLN A 146 13.68 3.55 -8.31
N ASP A 147 13.87 4.86 -8.46
CA ASP A 147 13.32 5.87 -7.56
C ASP A 147 11.95 6.36 -8.09
N SER A 148 11.15 6.96 -7.22
CA SER A 148 9.93 7.66 -7.66
C SER A 148 10.34 8.97 -8.32
N VAL A 149 10.04 9.10 -9.61
CA VAL A 149 10.33 10.27 -10.42
C VAL A 149 9.02 10.93 -10.84
N GLY A 150 8.93 12.24 -10.64
CA GLY A 150 7.73 13.01 -10.97
C GLY A 150 8.04 14.48 -11.19
N THR A 151 7.02 15.25 -11.59
CA THR A 151 7.14 16.69 -11.81
C THR A 151 6.59 17.48 -10.64
N ASN A 152 7.29 18.56 -10.27
CA ASN A 152 6.84 19.51 -9.26
C ASN A 152 6.25 20.77 -9.92
N PRO A 153 5.22 21.40 -9.34
CA PRO A 153 4.59 22.62 -9.89
C PRO A 153 5.54 23.81 -10.12
N ASP A 154 6.74 23.80 -9.52
CA ASP A 154 7.73 24.87 -9.64
C ASP A 154 8.67 24.71 -10.86
N GLY A 155 8.43 23.72 -11.72
CA GLY A 155 9.24 23.43 -12.90
C GLY A 155 10.44 22.53 -12.63
N THR A 156 10.56 21.95 -11.42
CA THR A 156 11.57 20.95 -11.08
C THR A 156 11.03 19.52 -11.16
N PHE A 157 11.92 18.54 -11.05
CA PHE A 157 11.58 17.12 -10.90
C PHE A 157 11.85 16.67 -9.46
N SER A 158 11.08 15.68 -8.98
CA SER A 158 11.38 14.89 -7.79
C SER A 158 12.09 13.59 -8.16
N GLY A 159 12.77 12.99 -7.19
CA GLY A 159 13.54 11.76 -7.38
C GLY A 159 14.99 12.01 -7.85
N GLN A 160 15.74 10.93 -7.97
CA GLN A 160 17.12 10.91 -8.45
C GLN A 160 17.39 9.62 -9.23
N HIS A 161 18.39 9.66 -10.11
CA HIS A 161 18.83 8.42 -10.73
C HIS A 161 19.53 7.50 -9.73
N VAL A 162 19.22 6.21 -9.81
CA VAL A 162 19.88 5.14 -9.06
C VAL A 162 20.69 4.27 -10.02
N ALA A 163 21.83 3.75 -9.54
CA ALA A 163 22.63 2.83 -10.36
C ALA A 163 21.76 1.62 -10.76
N GLY A 164 21.69 1.34 -12.07
CA GLY A 164 20.80 0.31 -12.61
C GLY A 164 19.50 0.83 -13.25
N ASP A 165 19.20 2.13 -13.14
CA ASP A 165 18.12 2.73 -13.94
C ASP A 165 18.38 2.48 -15.42
N LEU A 166 17.31 2.26 -16.18
CA LEU A 166 17.39 1.83 -17.56
C LEU A 166 16.86 2.91 -18.51
N LEU A 167 17.63 3.24 -19.53
CA LEU A 167 17.19 4.03 -20.67
C LEU A 167 17.22 3.19 -21.95
N ILE A 168 16.11 3.14 -22.65
CA ILE A 168 16.00 2.53 -23.98
C ILE A 168 15.80 3.64 -25.00
N GLN A 169 16.83 3.90 -25.81
CA GLN A 169 16.77 4.86 -26.90
C GLN A 169 16.36 4.16 -28.18
N VAL A 170 15.35 4.68 -28.87
CA VAL A 170 14.90 4.15 -30.16
C VAL A 170 14.97 5.25 -31.23
N ASN A 171 15.83 5.03 -32.23
CA ASN A 171 16.09 5.97 -33.30
C ASN A 171 15.54 5.43 -34.63
N TYR A 172 14.47 6.05 -35.13
CA TYR A 172 13.90 5.77 -36.44
C TYR A 172 14.31 6.83 -37.46
N LEU A 173 15.03 6.42 -38.49
CA LEU A 173 15.51 7.31 -39.56
C LEU A 173 14.68 7.10 -40.83
N GLN A 174 13.92 8.10 -41.26
CA GLN A 174 13.02 8.00 -42.44
C GLN A 174 13.76 7.76 -43.76
N SER A 175 15.04 8.12 -43.83
CA SER A 175 15.86 7.94 -45.04
C SER A 175 16.44 6.53 -45.20
N ALA A 176 16.24 5.64 -44.23
CA ALA A 176 16.76 4.28 -44.26
C ALA A 176 15.62 3.26 -44.21
N ASN A 177 15.53 2.39 -45.22
CA ASN A 177 14.74 1.14 -45.19
C ASN A 177 15.31 0.12 -44.16
N ALA A 178 15.83 0.58 -43.02
CA ALA A 178 16.48 -0.22 -42.00
C ALA A 178 15.66 -0.13 -40.70
N GLY A 179 15.61 -1.23 -39.94
CA GLY A 179 14.98 -1.25 -38.62
C GLY A 179 15.56 -0.18 -37.68
N PRO A 180 14.85 0.15 -36.59
CA PRO A 180 15.27 1.18 -35.63
C PRO A 180 16.65 0.90 -35.10
N GLU A 181 17.48 1.92 -34.88
CA GLU A 181 18.65 1.73 -34.00
C GLU A 181 18.19 1.83 -32.55
N ILE A 182 18.44 0.77 -31.77
CA ILE A 182 18.07 0.67 -30.37
C ILE A 182 19.35 0.67 -29.54
N LEU A 183 19.40 1.53 -28.53
CA LEU A 183 20.47 1.52 -27.52
C LEU A 183 19.83 1.31 -26.15
N VAL A 184 20.24 0.25 -25.46
CA VAL A 184 19.86 0.03 -24.06
C VAL A 184 21.03 0.47 -23.17
N LEU A 185 20.76 1.42 -22.28
CA LEU A 185 21.73 2.15 -21.48
C LEU A 185 21.39 1.99 -20.00
N GLU A 186 22.39 1.70 -19.19
CA GLU A 186 22.27 1.61 -17.73
C GLU A 186 22.87 2.87 -17.09
N TRP A 187 22.18 3.44 -16.10
CA TRP A 187 22.71 4.52 -15.28
C TRP A 187 23.86 4.00 -14.42
N ASP A 188 25.07 4.47 -14.72
CA ASP A 188 26.31 4.08 -14.07
C ASP A 188 27.20 5.32 -13.88
N THR A 189 27.20 5.84 -12.66
CA THR A 189 27.99 7.04 -12.30
C THR A 189 29.50 6.84 -12.40
N SER A 190 30.00 5.60 -12.57
CA SER A 190 31.42 5.34 -12.87
C SER A 190 31.80 5.81 -14.29
N CYS A 191 30.83 5.90 -15.20
CA CYS A 191 31.03 6.42 -16.55
C CYS A 191 31.18 7.95 -16.54
N LYS A 192 32.40 8.44 -16.78
CA LYS A 192 32.68 9.89 -16.80
C LYS A 192 32.60 10.52 -18.20
N LYS A 193 32.70 9.70 -19.25
CA LYS A 193 32.63 10.09 -20.66
C LYS A 193 32.48 8.84 -21.54
N ALA A 194 32.13 9.06 -22.80
CA ALA A 194 32.16 8.03 -23.82
C ALA A 194 33.57 7.40 -23.96
N ALA A 195 33.63 6.07 -24.08
CA ALA A 195 34.87 5.33 -24.33
C ALA A 195 35.44 5.65 -25.72
N SER A 196 34.55 5.79 -26.71
CA SER A 196 34.87 6.18 -28.08
C SER A 196 33.66 6.84 -28.76
N ASN A 197 33.79 7.24 -30.02
CA ASN A 197 32.66 7.73 -30.82
C ASN A 197 31.67 6.61 -31.22
N ASN A 198 32.05 5.34 -31.01
CA ASN A 198 31.22 4.17 -31.28
C ASN A 198 31.38 3.15 -30.15
N PRO A 199 30.86 3.44 -28.95
CA PRO A 199 30.98 2.55 -27.79
C PRO A 199 30.39 1.18 -28.11
N GLN A 200 31.07 0.13 -27.65
CA GLN A 200 30.61 -1.25 -27.73
C GLN A 200 29.82 -1.64 -26.46
N ASP A 201 29.13 -2.77 -26.51
CA ASP A 201 28.41 -3.32 -25.36
C ASP A 201 29.35 -3.47 -24.15
N GLY A 202 28.88 -2.99 -22.99
CA GLY A 202 29.62 -2.90 -21.75
C GLY A 202 30.49 -1.65 -21.59
N GLU A 203 30.70 -0.84 -22.64
CA GLU A 203 31.50 0.39 -22.55
C GLU A 203 30.67 1.60 -22.11
N CYS A 204 31.33 2.60 -21.52
CA CYS A 204 30.70 3.89 -21.24
C CYS A 204 30.29 4.58 -22.54
N ALA A 205 29.01 4.86 -22.70
CA ALA A 205 28.43 5.48 -23.87
C ALA A 205 28.45 7.01 -23.76
N ALA A 206 28.28 7.53 -22.54
CA ALA A 206 28.38 8.93 -22.22
C ALA A 206 28.75 9.11 -20.73
N ALA A 207 28.63 10.34 -20.21
CA ALA A 207 28.64 10.53 -18.76
C ALA A 207 27.39 9.86 -18.16
N ASN A 208 27.57 9.15 -17.05
CA ASN A 208 26.55 8.40 -16.32
C ASN A 208 25.82 7.28 -17.09
N LEU A 209 26.16 7.00 -18.35
CA LEU A 209 25.46 6.00 -19.17
C LEU A 209 26.43 4.96 -19.69
N ARG A 210 26.18 3.69 -19.36
CA ARG A 210 26.89 2.52 -19.90
C ARG A 210 26.01 1.84 -20.96
N LEU A 211 26.57 1.55 -22.13
CA LEU A 211 25.88 0.79 -23.16
C LEU A 211 25.79 -0.68 -22.72
N LYS A 212 24.59 -1.24 -22.71
CA LYS A 212 24.35 -2.67 -22.45
C LYS A 212 24.22 -3.42 -23.76
N VAL A 213 23.41 -2.88 -24.67
CA VAL A 213 23.11 -3.49 -25.96
C VAL A 213 22.91 -2.40 -27.00
N ARG A 214 23.47 -2.61 -28.20
CA ARG A 214 23.06 -1.92 -29.43
C ARG A 214 22.46 -2.92 -30.41
N SER A 215 21.28 -2.62 -30.94
CA SER A 215 20.56 -3.50 -31.87
C SER A 215 19.86 -2.73 -32.99
N ASN A 216 19.51 -3.44 -34.07
CA ASN A 216 18.65 -2.94 -35.15
C ASN A 216 17.40 -3.82 -35.36
N ALA A 217 16.93 -4.43 -34.27
CA ALA A 217 15.89 -5.45 -34.29
C ALA A 217 14.48 -4.84 -34.39
N LEU A 218 13.78 -5.14 -35.48
CA LEU A 218 12.33 -5.01 -35.56
C LEU A 218 11.66 -6.09 -34.72
N CYS A 219 10.56 -5.77 -34.03
CA CYS A 219 9.81 -6.77 -33.29
C CYS A 219 9.23 -7.78 -34.29
N ALA A 220 9.74 -9.00 -34.22
CA ALA A 220 9.32 -10.11 -35.07
C ALA A 220 9.62 -11.42 -34.33
N PRO A 221 8.90 -12.52 -34.64
CA PRO A 221 9.17 -13.81 -34.03
C PRO A 221 10.64 -14.23 -34.18
N GLY A 222 11.37 -14.27 -33.07
CA GLY A 222 12.74 -14.80 -32.96
C GLY A 222 13.44 -14.22 -31.73
N ASN A 223 14.32 -14.99 -31.09
CA ASN A 223 14.95 -14.60 -29.82
C ASN A 223 15.69 -13.25 -29.92
N GLN A 224 15.04 -12.19 -29.46
CA GLN A 224 15.55 -10.83 -29.41
C GLN A 224 15.56 -10.38 -27.95
N LEU A 225 16.71 -9.91 -27.47
CA LEU A 225 16.84 -9.33 -26.13
C LEU A 225 16.11 -7.98 -26.02
N VAL A 226 16.06 -7.24 -27.13
CA VAL A 226 15.34 -5.99 -27.28
C VAL A 226 14.88 -5.84 -28.73
N CYS A 227 13.70 -5.27 -28.94
CA CYS A 227 13.15 -4.93 -30.24
C CYS A 227 12.33 -3.65 -30.17
N ALA A 228 12.11 -3.00 -31.32
CA ALA A 228 11.15 -1.91 -31.44
C ALA A 228 10.55 -1.91 -32.85
N SER A 229 9.29 -1.49 -32.96
CA SER A 229 8.57 -1.34 -34.21
C SER A 229 7.78 -0.03 -34.28
N THR A 230 7.36 0.35 -35.48
CA THR A 230 6.43 1.45 -35.71
C THR A 230 5.43 1.07 -36.80
N ASN A 231 4.25 1.67 -36.75
CA ASN A 231 3.19 1.34 -37.69
C ASN A 231 3.57 1.77 -39.11
N THR A 232 3.48 0.86 -40.08
CA THR A 232 3.88 1.11 -41.48
C THR A 232 2.71 1.49 -42.40
N SER A 233 1.50 1.39 -41.87
CA SER A 233 0.23 1.79 -42.48
C SER A 233 -0.69 2.38 -41.42
N ASP A 234 -1.81 2.95 -41.84
CA ASP A 234 -2.88 3.38 -40.93
C ASP A 234 -3.28 2.22 -39.98
N ALA A 235 -3.27 2.49 -38.68
CA ALA A 235 -3.67 1.55 -37.63
C ALA A 235 -4.75 2.18 -36.74
N THR A 236 -5.68 1.39 -36.21
CA THR A 236 -6.74 1.91 -35.32
C THR A 236 -6.17 2.24 -33.94
N SER A 237 -6.55 3.38 -33.39
CA SER A 237 -6.25 3.74 -32.00
C SER A 237 -7.35 3.21 -31.06
N PRO A 238 -7.01 2.50 -29.98
CA PRO A 238 -7.97 2.08 -28.97
C PRO A 238 -8.30 3.19 -27.95
N TRP A 239 -7.51 4.28 -27.93
CA TRP A 239 -7.75 5.50 -27.15
C TRP A 239 -8.02 6.71 -28.06
N PRO A 240 -8.59 7.81 -27.52
CA PRO A 240 -8.72 9.05 -28.26
C PRO A 240 -7.38 9.52 -28.81
N TYR A 241 -7.27 9.67 -30.13
CA TYR A 241 -6.04 10.11 -30.78
C TYR A 241 -6.37 11.08 -31.91
N THR A 242 -5.73 12.26 -31.91
CA THR A 242 -5.93 13.27 -32.95
C THR A 242 -4.60 13.53 -33.65
N PRO A 243 -4.36 12.95 -34.84
CA PRO A 243 -3.13 13.21 -35.58
C PRO A 243 -3.11 14.63 -36.11
N LYS A 244 -1.91 15.15 -36.38
CA LYS A 244 -1.73 16.40 -37.11
C LYS A 244 -2.43 16.39 -38.49
N ASP A 245 -2.29 15.28 -39.21
CA ASP A 245 -2.84 15.06 -40.54
C ASP A 245 -3.41 13.63 -40.60
N GLY A 246 -4.71 13.46 -40.85
CA GLY A 246 -5.32 12.13 -40.91
C GLY A 246 -6.78 12.11 -40.49
N VAL A 247 -7.23 10.94 -40.04
CA VAL A 247 -8.54 10.69 -39.44
C VAL A 247 -8.35 10.54 -37.94
N ASP A 248 -9.25 11.10 -37.13
CA ASP A 248 -9.25 10.91 -35.68
C ASP A 248 -9.38 9.40 -35.34
N ASP A 249 -8.78 9.00 -34.22
CA ASP A 249 -8.72 7.62 -33.70
C ASP A 249 -8.03 6.63 -34.65
N VAL A 250 -7.18 7.13 -35.52
CA VAL A 250 -6.32 6.34 -36.42
C VAL A 250 -4.91 6.87 -36.32
N PHE A 251 -3.93 5.99 -36.10
CA PHE A 251 -2.50 6.27 -36.20
C PHE A 251 -2.06 6.26 -37.67
N PRO A 252 -1.70 7.39 -38.29
CA PRO A 252 -1.04 7.40 -39.60
C PRO A 252 0.33 6.71 -39.54
N PRO A 253 0.94 6.33 -40.67
CA PRO A 253 2.24 5.67 -40.66
C PRO A 253 3.28 6.45 -39.86
N GLU A 254 4.07 5.74 -39.06
CA GLU A 254 5.13 6.26 -38.21
C GLU A 254 4.66 7.22 -37.10
N THR A 255 3.46 7.02 -36.54
CA THR A 255 2.99 7.77 -35.36
C THR A 255 2.83 6.92 -34.12
N PHE A 256 2.75 5.61 -34.26
CA PHE A 256 2.64 4.65 -33.16
C PHE A 256 3.93 3.84 -33.04
N PHE A 257 4.47 3.73 -31.82
CA PHE A 257 5.73 3.07 -31.56
C PHE A 257 5.60 2.11 -30.39
N GLU A 258 6.17 0.93 -30.55
CA GLU A 258 6.21 -0.09 -29.50
C GLU A 258 7.58 -0.77 -29.46
N GLY A 259 7.85 -1.46 -28.36
CA GLY A 259 9.02 -2.27 -28.20
C GLY A 259 8.94 -3.17 -26.98
N GLY A 260 9.90 -4.08 -26.90
CA GLY A 260 10.03 -5.00 -25.79
C GLY A 260 11.49 -5.21 -25.42
N VAL A 261 11.76 -5.45 -24.16
CA VAL A 261 13.08 -5.79 -23.63
C VAL A 261 12.98 -6.85 -22.55
N ASN A 262 13.88 -7.83 -22.58
CA ASN A 262 14.00 -8.81 -21.50
C ASN A 262 15.03 -8.33 -20.48
N ILE A 263 14.53 -7.86 -19.33
CA ILE A 263 15.33 -7.24 -18.27
C ILE A 263 16.16 -8.26 -17.52
N THR A 264 15.59 -9.43 -17.22
CA THR A 264 16.31 -10.48 -16.49
C THR A 264 17.56 -10.93 -17.24
N GLN A 265 17.48 -11.12 -18.56
CA GLN A 265 18.65 -11.48 -19.38
C GLN A 265 19.64 -10.32 -19.53
N LEU A 266 19.14 -9.08 -19.62
CA LEU A 266 19.95 -7.89 -19.85
C LEU A 266 20.77 -7.48 -18.62
N LEU A 267 20.11 -7.37 -17.47
CA LEU A 267 20.69 -6.85 -16.23
C LEU A 267 21.22 -7.96 -15.33
N GLN A 268 20.71 -9.19 -15.46
CA GLN A 268 21.04 -10.33 -14.57
C GLN A 268 20.89 -9.97 -13.08
N ALA A 269 19.96 -9.06 -12.78
CA ALA A 269 19.68 -8.54 -11.46
C ALA A 269 18.17 -8.34 -11.30
N ASP A 270 17.68 -8.59 -10.09
CA ASP A 270 16.31 -8.23 -9.71
C ASP A 270 16.26 -6.70 -9.58
N THR A 271 15.63 -6.03 -10.55
CA THR A 271 15.52 -4.57 -10.60
C THR A 271 14.07 -4.18 -10.37
N CYS A 272 13.83 -3.34 -9.35
CA CYS A 272 12.52 -2.82 -9.01
C CYS A 272 12.38 -1.40 -9.57
N PHE A 273 11.61 -1.24 -10.64
CA PHE A 273 11.25 0.07 -11.12
C PHE A 273 10.04 0.60 -10.34
N SER A 274 9.99 1.93 -10.18
CA SER A 274 8.91 2.67 -9.51
C SER A 274 8.29 3.72 -10.41
N ALA A 275 9.00 4.18 -11.43
CA ALA A 275 8.49 5.15 -12.40
C ALA A 275 8.94 4.83 -13.83
N PHE A 276 8.12 5.24 -14.79
CA PHE A 276 8.36 5.15 -16.22
C PHE A 276 8.29 6.54 -16.84
N ALA A 277 9.13 6.83 -17.83
CA ALA A 277 8.98 8.03 -18.65
C ALA A 277 9.27 7.76 -20.11
N ALA A 278 8.56 8.46 -20.99
CA ALA A 278 8.93 8.59 -22.39
C ALA A 278 9.42 10.00 -22.67
N GLU A 279 10.41 10.14 -23.56
CA GLU A 279 10.98 11.44 -23.93
C GLU A 279 11.34 11.50 -25.43
N THR A 280 11.38 12.73 -25.97
CA THR A 280 11.86 12.98 -27.33
C THR A 280 13.13 13.82 -27.36
N ARG A 281 13.94 13.63 -28.41
CA ARG A 281 15.28 14.20 -28.50
C ARG A 281 15.57 14.86 -29.83
N ALA A 282 16.50 15.81 -29.82
CA ALA A 282 16.85 16.58 -31.01
C ALA A 282 17.58 15.78 -32.11
N SER A 283 18.21 14.65 -31.76
CA SER A 283 18.94 13.76 -32.68
C SER A 283 19.16 12.39 -32.05
N SER A 284 19.70 11.43 -32.82
CA SER A 284 20.16 10.11 -32.34
C SER A 284 21.39 10.16 -31.42
N SER A 285 21.92 11.34 -31.11
CA SER A 285 23.04 11.46 -30.18
C SER A 285 22.59 11.19 -28.75
N ILE A 286 23.32 10.35 -28.02
CA ILE A 286 23.10 10.09 -26.58
C ILE A 286 23.17 11.39 -25.73
N THR A 287 23.84 12.43 -26.25
CA THR A 287 23.94 13.73 -25.57
C THR A 287 23.12 14.82 -26.24
N ALA A 288 22.12 14.43 -27.04
CA ALA A 288 21.17 15.34 -27.67
C ALA A 288 20.37 16.11 -26.63
N GLN A 289 19.85 17.26 -27.04
CA GLN A 289 18.95 18.03 -26.19
C GLN A 289 17.58 17.34 -26.14
N LEU A 290 17.07 17.14 -24.93
CA LEU A 290 15.71 16.71 -24.65
C LEU A 290 14.69 17.75 -25.13
N LYS A 291 13.52 17.26 -25.52
CA LYS A 291 12.40 18.05 -26.03
C LYS A 291 11.19 17.78 -25.16
N ASP A 292 10.42 16.79 -25.53
CA ASP A 292 9.19 16.44 -24.85
C ASP A 292 9.36 15.33 -23.84
N PHE A 293 8.41 15.22 -22.91
CA PHE A 293 8.34 14.08 -22.01
C PHE A 293 6.98 13.93 -21.34
N VAL A 294 6.70 12.68 -21.00
CA VAL A 294 5.66 12.32 -20.04
C VAL A 294 6.24 11.31 -19.05
N VAL A 295 5.81 11.38 -17.80
CA VAL A 295 6.28 10.52 -16.70
C VAL A 295 5.09 10.02 -15.90
N GLY A 296 5.13 8.74 -15.53
CA GLY A 296 4.09 8.06 -14.77
C GLY A 296 4.64 7.03 -13.80
N ASP A 297 3.76 6.52 -12.95
CA ASP A 297 4.10 5.50 -11.96
C ASP A 297 4.25 4.13 -12.63
N PHE A 298 5.22 3.34 -12.17
CA PHE A 298 5.49 2.00 -12.71
C PHE A 298 6.03 1.07 -11.61
N GLU A 299 5.19 0.76 -10.63
CA GLU A 299 5.54 0.13 -9.36
C GLU A 299 5.73 -1.40 -9.49
N LEU A 300 6.91 -1.86 -9.92
CA LEU A 300 7.22 -3.29 -9.99
C LEU A 300 7.35 -3.96 -8.62
N CYS A 301 7.76 -3.21 -7.61
CA CYS A 301 7.92 -3.73 -6.26
C CYS A 301 7.02 -2.96 -5.32
N SER A 302 5.93 -3.63 -4.96
CA SER A 302 4.90 -3.15 -4.06
C SER A 302 4.92 -3.99 -2.79
N VAL A 303 4.49 -3.35 -1.70
CA VAL A 303 4.25 -3.99 -0.42
C VAL A 303 2.93 -3.45 0.14
N ASP A 304 2.09 -4.34 0.63
CA ASP A 304 0.89 -4.01 1.40
C ASP A 304 1.11 -4.49 2.83
N ILE A 305 0.69 -3.68 3.81
CA ILE A 305 0.62 -4.08 5.21
C ILE A 305 -0.81 -3.97 5.74
N THR A 306 -1.27 -5.02 6.41
CA THR A 306 -2.53 -5.00 7.15
C THR A 306 -2.27 -4.79 8.63
N LYS A 307 -3.27 -4.27 9.35
CA LYS A 307 -3.20 -4.07 10.80
C LYS A 307 -4.54 -4.35 11.44
N THR A 308 -4.52 -5.08 12.55
CA THR A 308 -5.63 -5.25 13.48
C THR A 308 -5.17 -4.82 14.87
N CYS A 309 -5.96 -4.01 15.55
CA CYS A 309 -5.79 -3.65 16.95
C CYS A 309 -6.98 -4.16 17.76
N ASN A 310 -6.69 -5.00 18.75
CA ASN A 310 -7.74 -5.54 19.60
C ASN A 310 -8.21 -4.50 20.62
N GLN A 311 -9.41 -4.71 21.15
CA GLN A 311 -9.97 -3.89 22.22
C GLN A 311 -9.02 -3.81 23.42
N ALA A 312 -9.01 -2.63 24.06
CA ALA A 312 -8.27 -2.39 25.30
C ALA A 312 -8.59 -3.44 26.38
N GLN A 313 -7.57 -3.88 27.13
CA GLN A 313 -7.73 -4.65 28.37
C GLN A 313 -7.08 -3.86 29.51
N VAL A 314 -7.66 -3.87 30.71
CA VAL A 314 -7.02 -3.21 31.87
C VAL A 314 -5.72 -3.94 32.22
N ASN A 315 -4.65 -3.20 32.49
CA ASN A 315 -3.38 -3.79 32.91
C ASN A 315 -3.41 -4.29 34.37
N ASP A 316 -2.45 -5.13 34.76
CA ASP A 316 -2.42 -5.73 36.11
C ASP A 316 -2.35 -4.70 37.26
N THR A 317 -1.80 -3.51 36.99
CA THR A 317 -1.69 -2.41 37.95
C THR A 317 -2.94 -1.55 38.03
N GLU A 318 -3.93 -1.75 37.15
CA GLU A 318 -5.14 -0.94 37.01
C GLU A 318 -4.83 0.57 36.91
N ASP A 319 -3.79 0.93 36.18
CA ASP A 319 -3.38 2.33 35.90
C ASP A 319 -3.23 2.62 34.40
N GLY A 320 -3.55 1.64 33.56
CA GLY A 320 -3.56 1.78 32.11
C GLY A 320 -4.21 0.59 31.41
N TYR A 321 -3.98 0.53 30.11
CA TYR A 321 -4.55 -0.46 29.21
C TYR A 321 -3.46 -1.17 28.41
N VAL A 322 -3.61 -2.47 28.24
CA VAL A 322 -2.84 -3.28 27.31
C VAL A 322 -3.62 -3.42 26.01
N TYR A 323 -2.94 -3.17 24.90
CA TYR A 323 -3.43 -3.43 23.55
C TYR A 323 -2.60 -4.55 22.93
N THR A 324 -3.27 -5.46 22.24
CA THR A 324 -2.61 -6.47 21.40
C THR A 324 -2.91 -6.17 19.95
N TYR A 325 -1.96 -6.51 19.08
CA TYR A 325 -2.10 -6.27 17.66
C TYR A 325 -1.47 -7.37 16.83
N SER A 326 -1.95 -7.46 15.60
CA SER A 326 -1.43 -8.37 14.58
C SER A 326 -1.66 -7.81 13.19
N GLY A 327 -0.95 -8.35 12.22
CA GLY A 327 -1.18 -8.08 10.80
C GLY A 327 -0.28 -8.93 9.93
N ASP A 328 -0.42 -8.73 8.63
CA ASP A 328 0.35 -9.39 7.59
C ASP A 328 1.02 -8.35 6.70
N VAL A 329 2.28 -8.60 6.35
CA VAL A 329 2.96 -7.92 5.24
C VAL A 329 2.82 -8.80 4.01
N ILE A 330 2.33 -8.25 2.91
CA ILE A 330 2.07 -8.93 1.65
C ILE A 330 3.00 -8.33 0.61
N ASN A 331 3.79 -9.17 -0.06
CA ASN A 331 4.51 -8.75 -1.25
C ASN A 331 3.62 -8.99 -2.47
N ASP A 332 2.97 -7.94 -2.93
CA ASP A 332 2.14 -7.90 -4.13
C ASP A 332 2.91 -7.41 -5.37
N GLY A 333 4.21 -7.11 -5.24
CA GLY A 333 5.12 -6.85 -6.35
C GLY A 333 5.62 -8.11 -7.07
N VAL A 334 6.35 -7.90 -8.17
CA VAL A 334 6.86 -8.98 -9.06
C VAL A 334 8.18 -9.59 -8.59
N GLY A 335 8.91 -8.91 -7.70
CA GLY A 335 10.22 -9.32 -7.18
C GLY A 335 10.15 -9.85 -5.75
N THR A 336 11.24 -10.43 -5.25
CA THR A 336 11.36 -10.72 -3.81
C THR A 336 11.69 -9.44 -3.05
N LEU A 337 10.95 -9.15 -1.98
CA LEU A 337 11.32 -8.10 -1.05
C LEU A 337 12.37 -8.62 -0.07
N TYR A 338 13.36 -7.81 0.24
CA TYR A 338 14.45 -8.11 1.18
C TYR A 338 14.46 -7.12 2.34
N ASP A 339 15.11 -7.52 3.44
CA ASP A 339 15.28 -6.70 4.64
C ASP A 339 13.96 -6.08 5.14
N VAL A 340 12.88 -6.87 5.06
CA VAL A 340 11.52 -6.45 5.41
C VAL A 340 11.44 -6.24 6.90
N VAL A 341 11.06 -5.03 7.29
CA VAL A 341 10.94 -4.60 8.68
C VAL A 341 9.62 -3.88 8.90
N VAL A 342 8.90 -4.26 9.95
CA VAL A 342 7.70 -3.56 10.43
C VAL A 342 8.03 -2.82 11.73
N GLU A 343 7.69 -1.54 11.79
CA GLU A 343 7.75 -0.70 12.99
C GLU A 343 6.33 -0.38 13.45
N ASP A 344 6.00 -0.72 14.69
CA ASP A 344 4.81 -0.19 15.36
C ASP A 344 5.14 1.19 15.95
N LEU A 345 4.44 2.22 15.47
CA LEU A 345 4.79 3.62 15.76
C LEU A 345 4.37 4.06 17.17
N GLU A 346 3.42 3.36 17.79
CA GLU A 346 2.98 3.64 19.17
C GLU A 346 3.89 2.90 20.17
N ALA A 347 4.19 1.63 19.89
CA ALA A 347 5.02 0.77 20.74
C ALA A 347 6.53 0.98 20.55
N GLY A 348 6.95 1.56 19.42
CA GLY A 348 8.35 1.59 18.99
C GLY A 348 8.96 0.21 18.75
N THR A 349 8.11 -0.82 18.58
CA THR A 349 8.55 -2.21 18.44
C THR A 349 8.89 -2.51 16.98
N ILE A 350 10.03 -3.16 16.76
CA ILE A 350 10.54 -3.52 15.43
C ILE A 350 10.43 -5.03 15.23
N HIS A 351 9.80 -5.44 14.13
CA HIS A 351 9.68 -6.83 13.67
C HIS A 351 10.50 -7.02 12.39
N SER A 352 11.54 -7.86 12.44
CA SER A 352 12.34 -8.21 11.26
C SER A 352 11.79 -9.48 10.61
N LEU A 353 11.27 -9.38 9.39
CA LEU A 353 10.63 -10.47 8.66
C LEU A 353 11.55 -11.13 7.63
N GLY A 354 12.71 -10.52 7.32
CA GLY A 354 13.70 -11.07 6.40
C GLY A 354 13.31 -10.81 4.95
N SER A 355 13.17 -11.86 4.14
CA SER A 355 12.78 -11.73 2.73
C SER A 355 11.40 -12.34 2.48
N ILE A 356 10.57 -11.68 1.68
CA ILE A 356 9.24 -12.14 1.30
C ILE A 356 9.21 -12.30 -0.23
N PRO A 357 9.15 -13.53 -0.77
CA PRO A 357 9.02 -13.74 -2.22
C PRO A 357 7.74 -13.11 -2.79
N SER A 358 7.73 -12.84 -4.10
CA SER A 358 6.54 -12.32 -4.80
C SER A 358 5.32 -13.21 -4.55
N GLY A 359 4.18 -12.57 -4.26
CA GLY A 359 2.90 -13.22 -3.96
C GLY A 359 2.85 -13.97 -2.62
N GLN A 360 3.85 -13.79 -1.73
CA GLN A 360 3.86 -14.36 -0.38
C GLN A 360 3.60 -13.29 0.68
N SER A 361 3.29 -13.75 1.90
CA SER A 361 3.10 -12.89 3.06
C SER A 361 3.86 -13.38 4.29
N ALA A 362 4.09 -12.46 5.21
CA ALA A 362 4.67 -12.74 6.53
C ALA A 362 3.88 -12.01 7.62
N SER A 363 3.47 -12.75 8.64
CA SER A 363 2.69 -12.19 9.76
C SER A 363 3.60 -11.57 10.82
N TYR A 364 3.08 -10.55 11.50
CA TYR A 364 3.68 -9.95 12.69
C TYR A 364 2.63 -9.74 13.78
N SER A 365 3.05 -9.70 15.03
CA SER A 365 2.17 -9.42 16.16
C SER A 365 2.94 -8.89 17.36
N GLY A 366 2.24 -8.15 18.23
CA GLY A 366 2.84 -7.56 19.41
C GLY A 366 1.79 -7.03 20.38
N SER A 367 2.28 -6.32 21.40
CA SER A 367 1.45 -5.66 22.40
C SER A 367 2.16 -4.42 22.95
N PHE A 368 1.39 -3.45 23.42
CA PHE A 368 1.90 -2.26 24.09
C PHE A 368 0.94 -1.79 25.17
N GLU A 369 1.44 -0.95 26.08
CA GLU A 369 0.64 -0.33 27.14
C GLU A 369 0.39 1.16 26.83
N SER A 370 -0.78 1.65 27.21
CA SER A 370 -1.13 3.07 27.12
C SER A 370 -2.09 3.47 28.24
N THR A 371 -2.03 4.72 28.68
CA THR A 371 -2.99 5.28 29.64
C THR A 371 -4.30 5.72 28.98
N SER A 372 -4.38 5.69 27.64
CA SER A 372 -5.56 6.10 26.88
C SER A 372 -6.51 4.92 26.66
N ASN A 373 -7.81 5.14 26.88
CA ASN A 373 -8.87 4.16 26.62
C ASN A 373 -9.46 4.37 25.21
N GLY A 374 -9.01 3.56 24.26
CA GLY A 374 -9.22 3.78 22.83
C GLY A 374 -8.16 4.72 22.23
N LEU A 375 -7.58 4.29 21.12
CA LEU A 375 -6.61 5.05 20.32
C LEU A 375 -6.51 4.44 18.92
N THR A 376 -5.83 5.11 17.99
CA THR A 376 -5.49 4.51 16.70
C THR A 376 -4.05 4.05 16.75
N ASN A 377 -3.81 2.76 16.47
CA ASN A 377 -2.45 2.24 16.38
C ASN A 377 -2.03 2.14 14.91
N THR A 378 -0.82 2.62 14.59
CA THR A 378 -0.26 2.69 13.25
C THR A 378 1.04 1.90 13.17
N VAL A 379 1.18 1.14 12.09
CA VAL A 379 2.41 0.43 11.71
C VAL A 379 2.94 0.97 10.39
N ARG A 380 4.25 0.81 10.20
CA ARG A 380 4.94 1.08 8.94
C ARG A 380 5.78 -0.12 8.56
N VAL A 381 5.66 -0.58 7.32
CA VAL A 381 6.60 -1.54 6.72
C VAL A 381 7.63 -0.81 5.87
N THR A 382 8.87 -1.29 5.89
CA THR A 382 9.92 -0.89 4.96
C THR A 382 10.60 -2.15 4.41
N ALA A 383 10.99 -2.11 3.14
CA ALA A 383 11.65 -3.21 2.45
C ALA A 383 12.62 -2.68 1.38
N ALA A 384 13.58 -3.53 0.99
CA ALA A 384 14.53 -3.28 -0.08
C ALA A 384 14.28 -4.20 -1.28
N ALA A 385 14.56 -3.70 -2.48
CA ALA A 385 14.49 -4.43 -3.74
C ALA A 385 15.58 -5.52 -3.88
N THR A 386 16.70 -5.37 -3.16
CA THR A 386 17.86 -6.26 -3.23
C THR A 386 18.44 -6.52 -1.83
N PRO A 387 19.16 -7.64 -1.61
CA PRO A 387 19.75 -7.94 -0.31
C PRO A 387 20.77 -6.88 0.14
N GLY A 388 20.53 -6.26 1.30
CA GLY A 388 21.35 -5.19 1.86
C GLY A 388 21.22 -3.85 1.13
N GLY A 389 20.20 -3.71 0.26
CA GLY A 389 19.87 -2.48 -0.45
C GLY A 389 19.28 -1.41 0.47
N GLN A 390 19.05 -0.22 -0.09
CA GLN A 390 18.33 0.83 0.62
C GLN A 390 16.84 0.47 0.71
N ALA A 391 16.23 0.59 1.89
CA ALA A 391 14.82 0.31 2.10
C ALA A 391 13.95 1.49 1.62
N THR A 392 13.58 1.48 0.34
CA THR A 392 12.77 2.52 -0.31
C THR A 392 11.31 2.12 -0.49
N ILE A 393 10.99 0.83 -0.42
CA ILE A 393 9.64 0.29 -0.56
C ILE A 393 8.97 0.38 0.80
N THR A 394 7.86 1.09 0.92
CA THR A 394 7.20 1.37 2.20
C THR A 394 5.70 1.38 2.06
N ASP A 395 5.01 0.96 3.12
CA ASP A 395 3.56 1.12 3.26
C ASP A 395 3.20 1.32 4.75
N THR A 396 2.00 1.82 5.02
CA THR A 396 1.50 2.08 6.38
C THR A 396 0.06 1.63 6.54
N ALA A 397 -0.24 1.01 7.68
CA ALA A 397 -1.61 0.67 8.05
C ALA A 397 -1.94 1.13 9.46
N SER A 398 -3.21 1.48 9.67
CA SER A 398 -3.72 1.94 10.94
C SER A 398 -5.04 1.26 11.25
N ASP A 399 -5.25 0.91 12.51
CA ASP A 399 -6.51 0.34 12.98
C ASP A 399 -6.90 0.96 14.34
N PRO A 400 -8.14 1.46 14.51
CA PRO A 400 -8.62 1.91 15.80
C PRO A 400 -8.70 0.76 16.80
N CYS A 401 -7.98 0.88 17.90
CA CYS A 401 -8.13 0.01 19.05
C CYS A 401 -9.42 0.42 19.79
N GLU A 402 -10.40 -0.47 19.84
CA GLU A 402 -11.68 -0.19 20.50
C GLU A 402 -11.47 0.14 21.99
N SER A 403 -12.22 1.14 22.48
CA SER A 403 -12.24 1.47 23.90
C SER A 403 -12.98 0.39 24.69
N LEU A 404 -12.58 0.24 25.95
CA LEU A 404 -13.21 -0.65 26.91
C LEU A 404 -14.24 0.12 27.74
N SER A 405 -15.51 -0.29 27.66
CA SER A 405 -16.58 0.24 28.52
C SER A 405 -16.61 -0.53 29.84
N LEU A 406 -16.34 0.16 30.95
CA LEU A 406 -16.35 -0.41 32.29
C LEU A 406 -17.66 -0.10 33.02
N SER A 407 -18.14 -1.03 33.85
CA SER A 407 -19.37 -0.89 34.63
C SER A 407 -19.13 -1.39 36.05
N PRO A 408 -18.82 -0.48 37.00
CA PRO A 408 -18.53 -0.89 38.35
C PRO A 408 -19.79 -1.31 39.11
N MET A 409 -19.61 -2.23 40.03
CA MET A 409 -20.67 -2.76 40.89
C MET A 409 -20.24 -2.77 42.35
N ILE A 410 -21.10 -2.22 43.19
CA ILE A 410 -20.94 -2.22 44.65
C ILE A 410 -22.25 -2.72 45.25
N SER A 411 -22.15 -3.48 46.34
CA SER A 411 -23.30 -3.94 47.11
C SER A 411 -23.13 -3.52 48.56
N VAL A 412 -24.20 -3.03 49.17
CA VAL A 412 -24.25 -2.80 50.60
C VAL A 412 -25.46 -3.51 51.19
N ASN A 413 -25.30 -4.08 52.38
CA ASN A 413 -26.41 -4.59 53.18
C ASN A 413 -26.47 -3.84 54.50
N LYS A 414 -27.66 -3.76 55.09
CA LYS A 414 -27.86 -3.08 56.36
C LYS A 414 -28.77 -3.89 57.26
N SER A 415 -28.44 -3.91 58.54
CA SER A 415 -29.27 -4.44 59.61
C SER A 415 -29.24 -3.48 60.77
N CYS A 416 -30.36 -3.34 61.47
CA CYS A 416 -30.46 -2.44 62.62
C CYS A 416 -31.27 -3.06 63.75
N THR A 417 -30.99 -2.56 64.96
CA THR A 417 -31.72 -2.88 66.18
C THR A 417 -31.95 -1.58 66.92
N SER A 418 -33.16 -1.39 67.44
CA SER A 418 -33.44 -0.26 68.33
C SER A 418 -33.43 -0.70 69.79
N GLY A 419 -33.05 0.21 70.68
CA GLY A 419 -32.98 -0.02 72.11
C GLY A 419 -33.09 1.27 72.90
N PHE A 420 -32.84 1.17 74.20
CA PHE A 420 -32.94 2.30 75.12
C PHE A 420 -31.58 2.58 75.78
N LYS A 421 -31.18 3.85 75.81
CA LYS A 421 -29.94 4.31 76.45
C LYS A 421 -30.24 5.28 77.58
N GLN A 422 -29.65 5.05 78.74
CA GLN A 422 -29.74 5.96 79.88
C GLN A 422 -28.79 7.15 79.68
N THR A 423 -29.33 8.36 79.82
CA THR A 423 -28.61 9.64 79.79
C THR A 423 -28.78 10.38 81.11
N ALA A 424 -28.04 11.49 81.29
CA ALA A 424 -28.23 12.37 82.44
C ALA A 424 -29.65 12.99 82.53
N SER A 425 -30.38 13.02 81.41
CA SER A 425 -31.73 13.61 81.29
C SER A 425 -32.86 12.58 81.26
N GLY A 426 -32.56 11.28 81.31
CA GLY A 426 -33.54 10.21 81.24
C GLY A 426 -33.17 9.09 80.26
N ILE A 427 -34.14 8.27 79.89
CA ILE A 427 -33.96 7.17 78.92
C ILE A 427 -34.40 7.68 77.54
N ILE A 428 -33.53 7.52 76.54
CA ILE A 428 -33.81 7.86 75.13
C ILE A 428 -33.74 6.60 74.26
N ALA A 429 -34.37 6.62 73.09
CA ALA A 429 -34.17 5.59 72.07
C ALA A 429 -32.79 5.75 71.41
N GLU A 430 -32.16 4.64 71.06
CA GLU A 430 -30.93 4.59 70.26
C GLU A 430 -31.10 3.49 69.22
N VAL A 431 -30.80 3.81 67.96
CA VAL A 431 -30.74 2.84 66.87
C VAL A 431 -29.28 2.49 66.68
N SER A 432 -28.95 1.20 66.79
CA SER A 432 -27.65 0.66 66.43
C SER A 432 -27.77 -0.10 65.12
N PHE A 433 -26.82 0.10 64.22
CA PHE A 433 -26.83 -0.53 62.91
C PHE A 433 -25.46 -1.11 62.55
N SER A 434 -25.48 -2.09 61.67
CA SER A 434 -24.30 -2.70 61.10
C SER A 434 -24.58 -3.27 59.72
N GLY A 435 -23.53 -3.50 58.95
CA GLY A 435 -23.63 -4.09 57.63
C GLY A 435 -22.26 -4.38 57.05
N MET A 436 -22.27 -4.76 55.77
CA MET A 436 -21.08 -4.93 54.95
C MET A 436 -21.28 -4.18 53.64
N VAL A 437 -20.21 -3.54 53.19
CA VAL A 437 -20.07 -3.05 51.82
C VAL A 437 -19.10 -3.97 51.09
N CYS A 438 -19.45 -4.37 49.88
CA CYS A 438 -18.67 -5.29 49.06
C CYS A 438 -18.50 -4.75 47.64
N ASN A 439 -17.29 -4.86 47.10
CA ASN A 439 -17.05 -4.72 45.67
C ASN A 439 -17.53 -5.99 44.96
N THR A 440 -18.44 -5.83 44.02
CA THR A 440 -18.96 -6.93 43.20
C THR A 440 -18.53 -6.81 41.74
N THR A 441 -17.66 -5.86 41.40
CA THR A 441 -17.09 -5.68 40.07
C THR A 441 -16.12 -6.82 39.74
N PRO A 442 -16.31 -7.58 38.65
CA PRO A 442 -15.35 -8.59 38.21
C PRO A 442 -13.98 -7.97 37.94
N ASP A 443 -12.93 -8.62 38.44
CA ASP A 443 -11.51 -8.37 38.13
C ASP A 443 -10.96 -6.95 38.40
N LEU A 444 -11.77 -6.02 38.92
CA LEU A 444 -11.37 -4.62 39.14
C LEU A 444 -11.53 -4.18 40.60
N THR A 445 -10.65 -3.29 41.03
CA THR A 445 -10.60 -2.74 42.39
C THR A 445 -11.46 -1.47 42.50
N LEU A 446 -12.21 -1.35 43.60
CA LEU A 446 -12.82 -0.09 44.01
C LEU A 446 -11.95 0.62 45.03
N VAL A 447 -11.68 1.90 44.80
CA VAL A 447 -10.96 2.81 45.69
C VAL A 447 -11.88 3.90 46.23
N ASN A 448 -11.44 4.57 47.29
CA ASN A 448 -12.17 5.63 47.98
C ASN A 448 -13.60 5.20 48.36
N VAL A 449 -13.75 3.92 48.75
CA VAL A 449 -15.04 3.39 49.16
C VAL A 449 -15.46 4.06 50.47
N SER A 450 -16.70 4.53 50.50
CA SER A 450 -17.31 5.18 51.65
C SER A 450 -18.74 4.69 51.87
N VAL A 451 -19.17 4.68 53.13
CA VAL A 451 -20.54 4.39 53.52
C VAL A 451 -21.03 5.56 54.36
N VAL A 452 -22.11 6.18 53.90
CA VAL A 452 -22.80 7.29 54.58
C VAL A 452 -24.12 6.76 55.10
N ASP A 453 -24.36 6.98 56.38
CA ASP A 453 -25.61 6.67 57.07
C ASP A 453 -26.49 7.92 57.14
N ASP A 454 -27.79 7.77 56.88
CA ASP A 454 -28.74 8.88 56.89
C ASP A 454 -29.27 9.24 58.27
N SER A 455 -28.79 8.60 59.35
CA SER A 455 -29.29 8.81 60.72
C SER A 455 -30.82 8.71 60.85
N GLY A 456 -31.47 7.93 59.97
CA GLY A 456 -32.92 7.77 59.91
C GLY A 456 -33.71 8.92 59.27
N THR A 457 -33.02 9.85 58.61
CA THR A 457 -33.57 11.08 58.00
C THR A 457 -33.15 11.23 56.54
N PRO A 458 -33.65 10.41 55.59
CA PRO A 458 -33.19 10.41 54.18
C PRO A 458 -33.26 11.75 53.42
N SER A 459 -34.02 12.72 53.93
CA SER A 459 -34.19 14.05 53.34
C SER A 459 -33.34 15.14 54.00
N ASP A 460 -32.73 14.87 55.16
CA ASP A 460 -31.85 15.78 55.88
C ASP A 460 -30.41 15.29 55.74
N THR A 461 -29.58 16.04 55.03
CA THR A 461 -28.16 15.68 54.85
C THR A 461 -27.28 16.30 55.93
N ALA A 462 -27.85 17.12 56.82
CA ALA A 462 -27.09 17.81 57.87
C ALA A 462 -26.69 16.87 59.02
N ASP A 463 -27.40 15.74 59.19
CA ASP A 463 -27.12 14.71 60.18
C ASP A 463 -26.61 13.39 59.60
N ASP A 464 -26.31 13.35 58.29
CA ASP A 464 -25.64 12.24 57.63
C ASP A 464 -24.26 11.98 58.28
N VAL A 465 -23.96 10.70 58.56
CA VAL A 465 -22.71 10.27 59.20
C VAL A 465 -21.92 9.36 58.28
N VAL A 466 -20.68 9.74 58.00
CA VAL A 466 -19.71 8.86 57.33
C VAL A 466 -19.24 7.79 58.31
N VAL A 467 -19.68 6.55 58.12
CA VAL A 467 -19.33 5.40 58.97
C VAL A 467 -18.18 4.56 58.43
N LEU A 468 -17.85 4.75 57.15
CA LEU A 468 -16.70 4.16 56.49
C LEU A 468 -16.15 5.13 55.45
N SER A 469 -14.83 5.28 55.34
CA SER A 469 -14.21 6.16 54.33
C SER A 469 -12.82 5.69 53.91
N ASN A 470 -12.43 6.04 52.69
CA ASN A 470 -11.10 5.77 52.11
C ASN A 470 -10.70 4.29 52.12
N VAL A 471 -11.67 3.40 51.94
CA VAL A 471 -11.43 1.95 51.86
C VAL A 471 -11.11 1.55 50.42
N VAL A 472 -10.22 0.56 50.28
CA VAL A 472 -9.91 -0.11 49.02
C VAL A 472 -10.48 -1.52 49.09
N LEU A 473 -11.39 -1.85 48.18
CA LEU A 473 -12.01 -3.17 48.08
C LEU A 473 -11.53 -3.86 46.81
N GLY A 474 -10.84 -4.98 46.96
CA GLY A 474 -10.39 -5.80 45.83
C GLY A 474 -11.55 -6.45 45.07
N PRO A 475 -11.30 -7.06 43.91
CA PRO A 475 -12.33 -7.79 43.16
C PRO A 475 -12.84 -9.02 43.93
N PRO A 476 -14.01 -9.59 43.57
CA PRO A 476 -14.54 -10.81 44.18
C PRO A 476 -13.51 -11.94 44.25
N GLY A 477 -13.33 -12.56 45.42
CA GLY A 477 -12.37 -13.64 45.64
C GLY A 477 -10.94 -13.18 45.99
N SER A 478 -10.69 -11.86 46.07
CA SER A 478 -9.38 -11.31 46.48
C SER A 478 -9.07 -11.47 47.97
N GLY A 479 -10.07 -11.73 48.82
CA GLY A 479 -9.95 -11.83 50.27
C GLY A 479 -10.11 -10.49 51.00
N ASN A 480 -10.20 -9.37 50.27
CA ASN A 480 -10.49 -8.03 50.78
C ASN A 480 -11.62 -7.33 49.99
N GLU A 481 -12.53 -8.10 49.40
CA GLU A 481 -13.65 -7.59 48.61
C GLU A 481 -14.76 -6.93 49.44
N CYS A 482 -14.83 -7.20 50.75
CA CYS A 482 -15.86 -6.70 51.64
C CYS A 482 -15.26 -6.06 52.91
N GLU A 483 -15.86 -4.97 53.36
CA GLU A 483 -15.50 -4.29 54.61
C GLU A 483 -16.76 -4.12 55.50
N PRO A 484 -16.71 -4.51 56.78
CA PRO A 484 -17.80 -4.29 57.70
C PRO A 484 -17.89 -2.83 58.15
N TYR A 485 -19.10 -2.36 58.44
CA TYR A 485 -19.32 -1.06 59.06
C TYR A 485 -20.37 -1.16 60.17
N SER A 486 -20.34 -0.21 61.11
CA SER A 486 -21.32 -0.14 62.19
C SER A 486 -21.40 1.27 62.75
N GLY A 487 -22.54 1.64 63.31
CA GLY A 487 -22.77 2.92 63.94
C GLY A 487 -24.01 2.92 64.82
N SER A 488 -24.30 4.08 65.38
CA SER A 488 -25.52 4.31 66.16
C SER A 488 -25.91 5.77 66.13
N TYR A 489 -27.21 6.05 66.16
CA TYR A 489 -27.74 7.40 66.25
C TYR A 489 -28.93 7.47 67.22
N ILE A 490 -29.27 8.70 67.62
CA ILE A 490 -30.44 8.99 68.46
C ILE A 490 -31.53 9.50 67.52
N PRO A 491 -32.60 8.74 67.24
CA PRO A 491 -33.66 9.19 66.36
C PRO A 491 -34.46 10.35 66.98
N THR A 492 -34.88 11.29 66.15
CA THR A 492 -35.70 12.44 66.57
C THR A 492 -37.20 12.22 66.37
N ALA A 493 -37.58 11.28 65.49
CA ALA A 493 -38.96 10.88 65.21
C ALA A 493 -39.04 9.43 64.71
N PHE A 494 -40.25 8.85 64.73
CA PHE A 494 -40.52 7.57 64.06
C PHE A 494 -40.65 7.76 62.55
N SER A 495 -40.07 6.85 61.77
CA SER A 495 -40.27 6.81 60.32
C SER A 495 -41.66 6.27 59.97
N ASN A 496 -42.21 5.38 60.79
CA ASN A 496 -43.62 4.99 60.76
C ASN A 496 -44.20 5.02 62.18
N SER A 497 -45.16 5.92 62.41
CA SER A 497 -45.80 6.13 63.71
C SER A 497 -46.75 5.00 64.12
N GLU A 498 -47.29 4.23 63.17
CA GLU A 498 -48.22 3.12 63.46
C GLU A 498 -47.46 1.90 64.00
N THR A 499 -46.31 1.59 63.42
CA THR A 499 -45.45 0.47 63.84
C THR A 499 -44.40 0.88 64.87
N GLN A 500 -44.27 2.18 65.17
CA GLN A 500 -43.24 2.73 66.06
C GLN A 500 -41.83 2.25 65.64
N SER A 501 -41.54 2.38 64.34
CA SER A 501 -40.32 1.90 63.71
C SER A 501 -39.44 3.04 63.21
N PHE A 502 -38.14 2.77 63.18
CA PHE A 502 -37.13 3.64 62.56
C PHE A 502 -36.67 2.98 61.27
N ARG A 503 -36.78 3.70 60.15
CA ARG A 503 -36.16 3.30 58.88
C ARG A 503 -34.83 4.01 58.79
N ASP A 504 -33.80 3.23 58.59
CA ASP A 504 -32.42 3.66 58.58
C ASP A 504 -31.79 3.24 57.26
N THR A 505 -31.14 4.16 56.53
CA THR A 505 -30.58 3.92 55.19
C THR A 505 -29.11 4.25 55.14
N VAL A 506 -28.34 3.37 54.50
CA VAL A 506 -26.97 3.70 54.07
C VAL A 506 -26.89 3.87 52.57
N THR A 507 -25.96 4.72 52.16
CA THR A 507 -25.49 4.85 50.78
C THR A 507 -24.00 4.50 50.75
N ALA A 508 -23.64 3.49 49.96
CA ALA A 508 -22.26 3.15 49.67
C ALA A 508 -21.85 3.74 48.32
N VAL A 509 -20.66 4.34 48.26
CA VAL A 509 -20.05 4.87 47.04
C VAL A 509 -18.63 4.33 46.94
N GLY A 510 -18.21 3.93 45.74
CA GLY A 510 -16.83 3.59 45.42
C GLY A 510 -16.49 3.99 43.98
N PHE A 511 -15.21 4.02 43.65
CA PHE A 511 -14.74 4.42 42.32
C PHE A 511 -13.79 3.37 41.77
N LEU A 512 -13.87 3.04 40.48
CA LEU A 512 -12.87 2.17 39.87
C LEU A 512 -11.49 2.80 39.97
N LYS A 513 -10.49 1.98 40.29
CA LYS A 513 -9.10 2.42 40.37
C LYS A 513 -8.58 2.96 39.01
N ILE A 514 -8.98 2.31 37.91
CA ILE A 514 -8.50 2.59 36.55
C ILE A 514 -8.96 3.94 35.99
N ASP A 515 -10.24 4.27 36.10
CA ASP A 515 -10.83 5.44 35.42
C ASP A 515 -11.67 6.35 36.32
N GLY A 516 -11.83 5.99 37.60
CA GLY A 516 -12.63 6.74 38.55
C GLY A 516 -14.14 6.65 38.31
N THR A 517 -14.63 5.71 37.47
CA THR A 517 -16.07 5.53 37.29
C THR A 517 -16.72 5.12 38.61
N GLN A 518 -17.81 5.79 38.97
CA GLN A 518 -18.48 5.65 40.26
C GLN A 518 -19.45 4.45 40.27
N ALA A 519 -19.38 3.63 41.31
CA ALA A 519 -20.44 2.73 41.72
C ALA A 519 -21.18 3.29 42.95
N THR A 520 -22.49 3.08 43.00
CA THR A 520 -23.33 3.45 44.13
C THR A 520 -24.35 2.36 44.43
N ASN A 521 -24.63 2.13 45.71
CA ASN A 521 -25.68 1.23 46.15
C ASN A 521 -26.27 1.70 47.48
N THR A 522 -27.55 1.44 47.71
CA THR A 522 -28.23 1.82 48.95
C THR A 522 -28.88 0.60 49.59
N ALA A 523 -28.92 0.60 50.92
CA ALA A 523 -29.66 -0.40 51.69
C ALA A 523 -30.35 0.24 52.88
N SER A 524 -31.61 -0.13 53.12
CA SER A 524 -32.38 0.30 54.29
C SER A 524 -32.74 -0.88 55.18
N ALA A 525 -32.88 -0.62 56.47
CA ALA A 525 -33.44 -1.55 57.45
C ALA A 525 -34.50 -0.84 58.29
N ASP A 526 -35.55 -1.57 58.68
CA ASP A 526 -36.56 -1.09 59.62
C ASP A 526 -36.28 -1.68 61.02
N CYS A 527 -36.23 -0.81 62.03
CA CYS A 527 -35.86 -1.13 63.41
C CYS A 527 -37.04 -0.78 64.34
N ASP A 528 -37.82 -1.79 64.72
CA ASP A 528 -38.95 -1.63 65.62
C ASP A 528 -38.48 -1.46 67.08
N ILE A 529 -39.14 -0.59 67.86
CA ILE A 529 -38.90 -0.43 69.32
C ILE A 529 -39.46 -1.61 70.12
N CYS A 530 -40.54 -2.21 69.65
CA CYS A 530 -41.22 -3.32 70.30
C CYS A 530 -41.48 -4.41 69.26
N PRO A 531 -41.34 -5.71 69.58
CA PRO A 531 -41.86 -6.75 68.69
C PRO A 531 -43.36 -6.51 68.47
N VAL A 532 -43.80 -6.56 67.21
CA VAL A 532 -45.22 -6.46 66.85
C VAL A 532 -46.00 -7.46 67.71
N PRO A 533 -47.05 -7.06 68.44
CA PRO A 533 -47.89 -8.00 69.17
C PRO A 533 -48.41 -9.03 68.16
N THR A 534 -48.06 -10.30 68.35
CA THR A 534 -48.67 -11.39 67.58
C THR A 534 -50.10 -11.53 68.09
N ASP A 535 -51.09 -11.20 67.25
CA ASP A 535 -52.51 -11.47 67.51
C ASP A 535 -52.78 -12.97 67.75
#